data_AF-A0AA36N0E9-F1
#
_entry.id   AF-A0AA36N0E9-F1
#
_cell.length_a   1.000
_cell.length_b   1.000
_cell.length_c   1.000
_cell.angle_alpha   90.00
_cell.angle_beta   90.00
_cell.angle_gamma   90.00
#
_symmetry.space_group_name_H-M   'P 1'
#
loop_
_entity.id
_entity.type
_entity.pdbx_description
1 polymer ?
#
loop_
_entity_poly.entity_id
_entity_poly.type
_entity_poly.pdbx_seq_one_letter_code
_entity_poly.pdbx_strand_id
1 'polypeptide(L)'
;MAAILGEGAVDELVIDAQLMATEATGVGFTSKGVVLREDEELFELGDLRLLGDHRDNAGKRRLELGAAVALMHNAEDKEFPIAGTRSSKELHESVALGPRNFLSYHAEWLRLSGVSGRSSSAHVHRNLCEVLRLLHSCSLAAGETLCRWVIQTELAVERSPSMPDYSGLDIVAGTATLPDGRASTSKFNEWVSARLKERASIWKQERLFRQERKTRGGKGKDDIDDDSEDDGPGDSRKKANKKKKKGGKGKGGEDGASGSHGAGQNK
;
A
#
# COMPACT_ATOMS: atom_id res chain seq x y z
N MET A 1 -62.29 12.18 47.66
CA MET A 1 -60.86 12.50 47.44
C MET A 1 -60.63 12.57 45.94
N ALA A 2 -60.56 13.78 45.40
CA ALA A 2 -60.43 14.05 43.97
C ALA A 2 -58.95 14.29 43.61
N ALA A 3 -58.44 13.58 42.61
CA ALA A 3 -57.08 13.73 42.10
C ALA A 3 -57.09 14.68 40.91
N ILE A 4 -56.28 15.73 41.00
CA ILE A 4 -56.08 16.79 40.02
C ILE A 4 -55.09 16.29 38.97
N LEU A 5 -55.53 16.13 37.72
CA LEU A 5 -54.67 15.90 36.55
C LEU A 5 -54.28 17.26 35.99
N GLY A 6 -53.00 17.61 36.09
CA GLY A 6 -52.43 18.81 35.47
C GLY A 6 -51.99 18.51 34.04
N GLU A 7 -52.70 19.08 33.06
CA GLU A 7 -52.24 19.21 31.68
C GLU A 7 -51.10 20.23 31.65
N GLY A 8 -49.86 19.75 31.51
CA GLY A 8 -48.71 20.60 31.18
C GLY A 8 -48.69 20.85 29.68
N ALA A 9 -49.03 22.08 29.28
CA ALA A 9 -48.81 22.56 27.93
C ALA A 9 -47.31 22.48 27.60
N VAL A 10 -46.95 21.60 26.68
CA VAL A 10 -45.65 21.64 26.02
C VAL A 10 -45.68 22.83 25.07
N ASP A 11 -45.04 23.93 25.46
CA ASP A 11 -44.72 25.04 24.56
C ASP A 11 -43.92 24.46 23.39
N GLU A 12 -44.62 24.25 22.29
CA GLU A 12 -44.05 23.99 20.98
C GLU A 12 -43.13 25.18 20.68
N LEU A 13 -41.82 24.94 20.64
CA LEU A 13 -40.84 25.90 20.18
C LEU A 13 -41.19 26.25 18.72
N VAL A 14 -42.03 27.26 18.54
CA VAL A 14 -42.28 27.90 17.26
C VAL A 14 -40.99 28.60 16.88
N ILE A 15 -40.12 27.88 16.18
CA ILE A 15 -38.94 28.45 15.54
C ILE A 15 -39.47 29.42 14.49
N ASP A 16 -39.27 30.72 14.71
CA ASP A 16 -39.74 31.80 13.84
C ASP A 16 -39.40 31.50 12.38
N ALA A 17 -40.43 31.31 11.55
CA ALA A 17 -40.31 31.09 10.12
C ALA A 17 -39.54 32.22 9.40
N GLN A 18 -39.46 33.40 10.03
CA GLN A 18 -38.67 34.53 9.56
C GLN A 18 -37.14 34.32 9.65
N LEU A 19 -36.64 33.45 10.52
CA LEU A 19 -35.20 33.15 10.60
C LEU A 19 -34.72 32.21 9.48
N MET A 20 -35.65 31.45 8.87
CA MET A 20 -35.35 30.42 7.86
C MET A 20 -35.22 30.95 6.43
N ALA A 21 -35.50 32.25 6.22
CA ALA A 21 -35.41 32.91 4.93
C ALA A 21 -34.43 34.10 5.03
N THR A 22 -33.14 33.82 5.16
CA THR A 22 -32.14 34.88 5.12
C THR A 22 -31.88 35.25 3.65
N GLU A 23 -32.53 36.31 3.16
CA GLU A 23 -32.27 36.89 1.82
C GLU A 23 -30.78 37.19 1.58
N ALA A 24 -29.99 37.34 2.65
CA ALA A 24 -28.56 37.62 2.60
C ALA A 24 -27.69 36.42 2.13
N THR A 25 -28.17 35.18 2.26
CA THR A 25 -27.37 33.98 1.90
C THR A 25 -27.99 33.15 0.78
N GLY A 26 -29.30 33.27 0.54
CA GLY A 26 -30.01 32.44 -0.44
C GLY A 26 -30.07 30.96 -0.04
N VAL A 27 -29.90 30.67 1.25
CA VAL A 27 -29.88 29.32 1.81
C VAL A 27 -31.10 29.16 2.70
N GLY A 28 -32.06 28.33 2.29
CA GLY A 28 -33.22 27.98 3.10
C GLY A 28 -32.99 26.67 3.85
N PHE A 29 -33.56 26.51 5.04
CA PHE A 29 -33.56 25.22 5.73
C PHE A 29 -34.99 24.66 5.75
N THR A 30 -35.15 23.38 5.44
CA THR A 30 -36.45 22.70 5.62
C THR A 30 -36.68 22.40 7.10
N SER A 31 -37.93 22.10 7.47
CA SER A 31 -38.27 21.61 8.83
C SER A 31 -37.57 20.30 9.21
N LYS A 32 -36.93 19.62 8.24
CA LYS A 32 -36.09 18.43 8.43
C LYS A 32 -34.59 18.76 8.51
N GLY A 33 -34.21 20.04 8.46
CA GLY A 33 -32.81 20.48 8.46
C GLY A 33 -32.09 20.34 7.12
N VAL A 34 -32.81 20.10 6.02
CA VAL A 34 -32.22 20.02 4.67
C VAL A 34 -32.00 21.42 4.13
N VAL A 35 -30.80 21.68 3.60
CA VAL A 35 -30.43 22.95 2.99
C VAL A 35 -30.96 23.02 1.55
N LEU A 36 -31.81 24.00 1.26
CA LEU A 36 -32.28 24.31 -0.09
C LEU A 36 -31.44 25.44 -0.68
N ARG A 37 -31.01 25.28 -1.94
CA ARG A 37 -30.38 26.34 -2.74
C ARG A 37 -31.11 26.41 -4.07
N GLU A 38 -31.69 27.57 -4.40
CA GLU A 38 -32.39 27.80 -5.68
C GLU A 38 -33.49 26.77 -5.99
N ASP A 39 -34.31 26.40 -5.00
CA ASP A 39 -35.44 25.46 -5.12
C ASP A 39 -35.09 24.01 -5.52
N GLU A 40 -33.81 23.66 -5.64
CA GLU A 40 -33.35 22.28 -5.65
C GLU A 40 -33.01 21.82 -4.22
N GLU A 41 -33.48 20.63 -3.84
CA GLU A 41 -33.02 19.93 -2.66
C GLU A 41 -31.54 19.60 -2.85
N LEU A 42 -30.68 20.52 -2.43
CA LEU A 42 -29.30 20.19 -2.11
C LEU A 42 -29.39 19.28 -0.88
N PHE A 43 -29.51 17.98 -1.15
CA PHE A 43 -28.89 17.04 -0.25
C PHE A 43 -27.48 17.57 -0.09
N GLU A 44 -27.14 18.08 1.10
CA GLU A 44 -25.75 18.13 1.51
C GLU A 44 -25.26 16.73 1.18
N LEU A 45 -24.54 16.60 0.06
CA LEU A 45 -23.72 15.45 -0.22
C LEU A 45 -22.72 15.50 0.92
N GLY A 46 -23.13 14.94 2.06
CA GLY A 46 -22.35 14.89 3.26
C GLY A 46 -20.98 14.42 2.83
N ASP A 47 -19.94 15.10 3.35
CA ASP A 47 -18.55 14.90 2.97
C ASP A 47 -18.32 13.47 2.46
N LEU A 48 -18.01 13.29 1.17
CA LEU A 48 -17.88 11.97 0.52
C LEU A 48 -16.90 11.04 1.25
N ARG A 49 -16.07 11.61 2.14
CA ARG A 49 -15.12 10.89 2.97
C ARG A 49 -15.77 10.29 4.22
N LEU A 50 -16.95 10.76 4.62
CA LEU A 50 -17.76 10.29 5.74
C LEU A 50 -18.86 9.35 5.24
N LEU A 51 -19.08 8.26 5.97
CA LEU A 51 -20.14 7.30 5.66
C LEU A 51 -21.53 7.74 6.16
N GLY A 52 -21.77 9.03 6.43
CA GLY A 52 -23.05 9.52 6.97
C GLY A 52 -23.31 9.21 8.46
N ASP A 53 -24.56 9.43 8.92
CA ASP A 53 -25.04 9.08 10.27
C ASP A 53 -25.88 7.79 10.24
N HIS A 54 -25.24 6.67 10.57
CA HIS A 54 -25.92 5.39 10.72
C HIS A 54 -26.12 5.06 12.19
N ARG A 55 -27.38 4.81 12.57
CA ARG A 55 -27.79 4.45 13.92
C ARG A 55 -28.36 3.05 13.96
N ASP A 56 -28.07 2.33 15.03
CA ASP A 56 -28.67 1.04 15.31
C ASP A 56 -30.10 1.19 15.84
N ASN A 57 -30.77 0.06 16.10
CA ASN A 57 -32.12 0.03 16.67
C ASN A 57 -32.20 0.65 18.07
N ALA A 58 -31.07 0.85 18.76
CA ALA A 58 -30.99 1.51 20.06
C ALA A 58 -30.69 3.03 19.92
N GLY A 59 -30.71 3.57 18.70
CA GLY A 59 -30.41 4.97 18.41
C GLY A 59 -28.94 5.34 18.57
N LYS A 60 -28.04 4.38 18.81
CA LYS A 60 -26.60 4.61 18.95
C LYS A 60 -25.95 4.62 17.59
N ARG A 61 -24.99 5.53 17.40
CA ARG A 61 -24.22 5.63 16.16
C ARG A 61 -23.29 4.42 16.05
N ARG A 62 -23.68 3.47 15.20
CA ARG A 62 -22.95 2.23 14.94
C ARG A 62 -23.23 1.79 13.52
N LEU A 63 -22.17 1.43 12.82
CA LEU A 63 -22.22 0.89 11.47
C LEU A 63 -21.50 -0.46 11.48
N GLU A 64 -22.15 -1.52 11.00
CA GLU A 64 -21.50 -2.83 10.88
C GLU A 64 -20.49 -2.80 9.72
N LEU A 65 -19.37 -3.52 9.86
CA LEU A 65 -18.27 -3.47 8.88
C LEU A 65 -18.73 -3.81 7.45
N GLY A 66 -19.58 -4.82 7.28
CA GLY A 66 -20.10 -5.19 5.96
C GLY A 66 -20.95 -4.08 5.32
N ALA A 67 -21.74 -3.37 6.12
CA ALA A 67 -22.51 -2.22 5.65
C ALA A 67 -21.59 -1.03 5.34
N ALA A 68 -20.57 -0.80 6.17
CA ALA A 68 -19.56 0.22 5.91
C ALA A 68 -18.85 -0.01 4.56
N VAL A 69 -18.40 -1.24 4.31
CA VAL A 69 -17.74 -1.62 3.04
C VAL A 69 -18.63 -1.38 1.83
N ALA A 70 -19.91 -1.71 1.92
CA ALA A 70 -20.86 -1.48 0.82
C ALA A 70 -21.01 0.02 0.48
N LEU A 71 -20.83 0.90 1.46
CA LEU A 71 -20.88 2.35 1.32
C LEU A 71 -19.52 2.97 0.97
N MET A 72 -18.41 2.22 1.06
CA MET A 72 -17.09 2.71 0.70
C MET A 72 -16.95 2.84 -0.81
N HIS A 73 -16.69 4.05 -1.27
CA HIS A 73 -16.41 4.35 -2.67
C HIS A 73 -14.91 4.61 -2.89
N ASN A 74 -14.33 3.94 -3.88
CA ASN A 74 -12.99 4.25 -4.38
C ASN A 74 -13.10 5.38 -5.40
N ALA A 75 -13.43 6.59 -4.94
CA ALA A 75 -13.39 7.76 -5.81
C ALA A 75 -11.92 8.02 -6.21
N GLU A 76 -11.68 8.19 -7.51
CA GLU A 76 -10.38 8.64 -8.00
C GLU A 76 -10.17 10.10 -7.62
N ASP A 77 -9.57 10.32 -6.46
CA ASP A 77 -9.19 11.64 -5.98
C ASP A 77 -7.75 11.96 -6.42
N LYS A 78 -7.63 12.84 -7.43
CA LYS A 78 -6.34 13.30 -7.96
C LYS A 78 -5.52 14.11 -6.96
N GLU A 79 -6.18 14.70 -5.95
CA GLU A 79 -5.56 15.53 -4.92
C GLU A 79 -5.29 14.75 -3.63
N PHE A 80 -5.53 13.44 -3.64
CA PHE A 80 -5.33 12.62 -2.46
C PHE A 80 -3.86 12.64 -2.01
N PRO A 81 -3.56 12.93 -0.73
CA PRO A 81 -2.20 13.23 -0.28
C PRO A 81 -1.27 12.01 -0.17
N ILE A 82 -1.80 10.80 -0.37
CA ILE A 82 -1.04 9.55 -0.29
C ILE A 82 -0.94 8.97 -1.69
N ALA A 83 0.28 8.72 -2.14
CA ALA A 83 0.52 8.16 -3.46
C ALA A 83 0.26 6.64 -3.52
N GLY A 84 -0.16 6.18 -4.70
CA GLY A 84 -0.36 4.76 -5.02
C GLY A 84 -1.80 4.28 -4.86
N THR A 85 -2.01 2.98 -5.07
CA THR A 85 -3.33 2.35 -4.98
C THR A 85 -3.87 2.40 -3.57
N ARG A 86 -5.15 2.78 -3.40
CA ARG A 86 -5.83 2.83 -2.10
C ARG A 86 -6.00 1.42 -1.54
N SER A 87 -5.41 1.14 -0.39
CA SER A 87 -5.51 -0.18 0.26
C SER A 87 -6.69 -0.26 1.22
N SER A 88 -7.25 0.88 1.62
CA SER A 88 -8.28 0.91 2.66
C SER A 88 -9.50 0.05 2.33
N LYS A 89 -10.10 0.23 1.14
CA LYS A 89 -11.29 -0.54 0.75
C LYS A 89 -10.97 -2.02 0.61
N GLU A 90 -9.86 -2.36 -0.03
CA GLU A 90 -9.43 -3.76 -0.23
C GLU A 90 -9.19 -4.49 1.11
N LEU A 91 -8.54 -3.83 2.07
CA LEU A 91 -8.35 -4.36 3.42
C LEU A 91 -9.70 -4.58 4.11
N HIS A 92 -10.61 -3.59 4.06
CA HIS A 92 -11.92 -3.72 4.70
C HIS A 92 -12.79 -4.81 4.05
N GLU A 93 -12.76 -4.92 2.72
CA GLU A 93 -13.43 -6.01 1.98
C GLU A 93 -12.89 -7.37 2.41
N SER A 94 -11.57 -7.51 2.51
CA SER A 94 -10.92 -8.75 2.94
C SER A 94 -11.32 -9.14 4.37
N VAL A 95 -11.32 -8.18 5.30
CA VAL A 95 -11.74 -8.40 6.69
C VAL A 95 -13.24 -8.71 6.75
N ALA A 96 -14.07 -8.03 5.95
CA ALA A 96 -15.51 -8.25 5.89
C ALA A 96 -15.87 -9.64 5.32
N LEU A 97 -15.12 -10.13 4.33
CA LEU A 97 -15.29 -11.46 3.75
C LEU A 97 -14.82 -12.58 4.70
N GLY A 98 -13.78 -12.32 5.48
CA GLY A 98 -13.22 -13.26 6.45
C GLY A 98 -13.86 -13.12 7.85
N PRO A 99 -13.14 -12.60 8.86
CA PRO A 99 -13.62 -12.55 10.26
C PRO A 99 -14.78 -11.61 10.55
N ARG A 100 -15.23 -10.80 9.56
CA ARG A 100 -16.34 -9.83 9.61
C ARG A 100 -16.16 -8.64 10.57
N ASN A 101 -15.08 -8.59 11.34
CA ASN A 101 -14.79 -7.52 12.29
C ASN A 101 -13.29 -7.43 12.57
N PHE A 102 -12.77 -6.22 12.77
CA PHE A 102 -11.34 -5.97 12.98
C PHE A 102 -10.76 -6.60 14.26
N LEU A 103 -11.54 -6.70 15.34
CA LEU A 103 -11.05 -7.39 16.55
C LEU A 103 -10.95 -8.90 16.36
N SER A 104 -11.91 -9.48 15.64
CA SER A 104 -11.87 -10.90 15.25
C SER A 104 -10.72 -11.16 14.28
N TYR A 105 -10.47 -10.21 13.37
CA TYR A 105 -9.32 -10.23 12.48
C TYR A 105 -7.98 -10.22 13.21
N HIS A 106 -7.80 -9.31 14.18
CA HIS A 106 -6.60 -9.31 15.03
C HIS A 106 -6.41 -10.63 15.78
N ALA A 107 -7.47 -11.22 16.34
CA ALA A 107 -7.38 -12.49 17.05
C ALA A 107 -6.93 -13.63 16.13
N GLU A 108 -7.45 -13.67 14.90
CA GLU A 108 -7.08 -14.67 13.91
C GLU A 108 -5.65 -14.47 13.39
N TRP A 109 -5.27 -13.22 13.09
CA TRP A 109 -3.90 -12.87 12.72
C TRP A 109 -2.92 -13.26 13.83
N LEU A 110 -3.23 -13.00 15.10
CA LEU A 110 -2.39 -13.37 16.23
C LEU A 110 -2.20 -14.90 16.32
N ARG A 111 -3.26 -15.67 16.05
CA ARG A 111 -3.22 -17.13 16.04
C ARG A 111 -2.33 -17.69 14.92
N LEU A 112 -2.31 -17.03 13.75
CA LEU A 112 -1.64 -17.52 12.55
C LEU A 112 -0.20 -17.00 12.39
N SER A 113 0.08 -15.78 12.83
CA SER A 113 1.36 -15.09 12.60
C SER A 113 2.54 -15.62 13.41
N GLY A 114 2.29 -16.44 14.44
CA GLY A 114 3.34 -16.91 15.36
C GLY A 114 3.87 -15.84 16.32
N VAL A 115 3.29 -14.64 16.30
CA VAL A 115 3.64 -13.54 17.19
C VAL A 115 3.15 -13.82 18.61
N SER A 116 3.99 -13.54 19.61
CA SER A 116 3.56 -13.61 21.00
C SER A 116 2.49 -12.55 21.29
N GLY A 117 1.40 -12.95 21.96
CA GLY A 117 0.32 -12.04 22.37
C GLY A 117 0.76 -10.92 23.34
N ARG A 118 1.97 -11.00 23.91
CA ARG A 118 2.58 -9.96 24.75
C ARG A 118 3.62 -9.10 24.01
N SER A 119 3.85 -9.36 22.73
CA SER A 119 4.80 -8.59 21.93
C SER A 119 4.26 -7.18 21.62
N SER A 120 5.15 -6.23 21.41
CA SER A 120 4.79 -4.89 20.96
C SER A 120 3.98 -4.91 19.66
N SER A 121 4.35 -5.76 18.70
CA SER A 121 3.65 -5.90 17.42
C SER A 121 2.21 -6.37 17.58
N ALA A 122 1.93 -7.29 18.50
CA ALA A 122 0.56 -7.69 18.82
C ALA A 122 -0.26 -6.53 19.37
N HIS A 123 0.32 -5.72 20.28
CA HIS A 123 -0.35 -4.54 20.83
C HIS A 123 -0.60 -3.46 19.77
N VAL A 124 0.39 -3.17 18.93
CA VAL A 124 0.26 -2.20 17.82
C VAL A 124 -0.82 -2.63 16.85
N HIS A 125 -0.79 -3.89 16.38
CA HIS A 125 -1.80 -4.41 15.46
C HIS A 125 -3.21 -4.34 16.07
N ARG A 126 -3.37 -4.71 17.35
CA ARG A 126 -4.66 -4.61 18.06
C ARG A 126 -5.18 -3.18 18.10
N ASN A 127 -4.32 -2.23 18.44
CA ASN A 127 -4.68 -0.82 18.52
C ASN A 127 -5.06 -0.27 17.15
N LEU A 128 -4.35 -0.65 16.09
CA LEU A 128 -4.70 -0.24 14.73
C LEU A 128 -6.07 -0.78 14.31
N CYS A 129 -6.33 -2.07 14.58
CA CYS A 129 -7.63 -2.69 14.34
C CYS A 129 -8.75 -1.99 15.12
N GLU A 130 -8.51 -1.61 16.37
CA GLU A 130 -9.49 -0.89 17.18
C GLU A 130 -9.76 0.52 16.66
N VAL A 131 -8.72 1.25 16.25
CA VAL A 131 -8.88 2.59 15.65
C VAL A 131 -9.64 2.49 14.33
N LEU A 132 -9.33 1.53 13.46
CA LEU A 132 -10.06 1.31 12.20
C LEU A 132 -11.52 0.94 12.45
N ARG A 133 -11.79 0.10 13.47
CA ARG A 133 -13.16 -0.21 13.91
C ARG A 133 -13.92 1.02 14.37
N LEU A 134 -13.27 2.02 14.95
CA LEU A 134 -13.93 3.26 15.37
C LEU A 134 -14.07 4.25 14.20
N LEU A 135 -13.08 4.30 13.32
CA LEU A 135 -12.94 5.24 12.21
C LEU A 135 -13.64 4.76 10.94
N HIS A 136 -14.81 4.12 11.02
CA HIS A 136 -15.52 3.46 9.89
C HIS A 136 -15.43 4.21 8.53
N SER A 137 -15.33 5.54 8.53
CA SER A 137 -14.89 6.37 7.40
C SER A 137 -13.39 6.25 7.06
N CYS A 138 -12.99 5.22 6.32
CA CYS A 138 -11.58 5.02 5.95
C CYS A 138 -11.18 5.70 4.62
N SER A 139 -12.10 6.42 3.98
CA SER A 139 -11.84 7.24 2.80
C SER A 139 -10.92 8.44 3.08
N LEU A 140 -10.79 8.84 4.35
CA LEU A 140 -9.88 9.90 4.80
C LEU A 140 -8.40 9.47 4.70
N ALA A 141 -7.50 10.45 4.49
CA ALA A 141 -6.05 10.25 4.49
C ALA A 141 -5.55 9.52 5.76
N ALA A 142 -6.08 9.89 6.93
CA ALA A 142 -5.73 9.22 8.18
C ALA A 142 -6.13 7.72 8.19
N GLY A 143 -7.32 7.39 7.68
CA GLY A 143 -7.79 6.00 7.60
C GLY A 143 -6.95 5.16 6.65
N GLU A 144 -6.61 5.71 5.50
CA GLU A 144 -5.68 5.07 4.55
C GLU A 144 -4.30 4.84 5.17
N THR A 145 -3.73 5.83 5.86
CA THR A 145 -2.43 5.67 6.55
C THR A 145 -2.48 4.55 7.57
N LEU A 146 -3.55 4.45 8.37
CA LEU A 146 -3.72 3.39 9.36
C LEU A 146 -3.85 2.02 8.69
N CYS A 147 -4.60 1.91 7.59
CA CYS A 147 -4.71 0.66 6.81
C CYS A 147 -3.34 0.22 6.29
N ARG A 148 -2.55 1.14 5.75
CA ARG A 148 -1.18 0.86 5.30
C ARG A 148 -0.27 0.44 6.45
N TRP A 149 -0.44 1.02 7.63
CA TRP A 149 0.31 0.64 8.83
C TRP A 149 -0.02 -0.78 9.33
N VAL A 150 -1.28 -1.19 9.22
CA VAL A 150 -1.69 -2.59 9.47
C VAL A 150 -0.94 -3.51 8.52
N ILE A 151 -1.01 -3.27 7.21
CA ILE A 151 -0.36 -4.08 6.18
C ILE A 151 1.18 -4.12 6.38
N GLN A 152 1.81 -2.98 6.68
CA GLN A 152 3.24 -2.92 6.97
C GLN A 152 3.63 -3.77 8.19
N THR A 153 2.82 -3.71 9.25
CA THR A 153 3.04 -4.52 10.46
C THR A 153 2.95 -6.00 10.14
N GLU A 154 1.97 -6.40 9.34
CA GLU A 154 1.77 -7.79 8.91
C GLU A 154 2.94 -8.29 8.05
N LEU A 155 3.37 -7.50 7.05
CA LEU A 155 4.51 -7.84 6.19
C LEU A 155 5.84 -7.91 6.98
N ALA A 156 6.04 -7.01 7.94
CA ALA A 156 7.23 -7.03 8.79
C ALA A 156 7.26 -8.29 9.67
N VAL A 157 6.10 -8.67 10.22
CA VAL A 157 5.92 -9.87 11.04
C VAL A 157 6.07 -11.16 10.21
N GLU A 158 5.57 -11.18 8.97
CA GLU A 158 5.69 -12.32 8.07
C GLU A 158 7.16 -12.69 7.81
N ARG A 159 8.04 -11.68 7.68
CA ARG A 159 9.49 -11.89 7.53
C ARG A 159 10.11 -12.53 8.77
N SER A 160 9.70 -12.08 9.96
CA SER A 160 10.25 -12.53 11.24
C SER A 160 9.29 -12.19 12.39
N PRO A 161 8.53 -13.17 12.91
CA PRO A 161 7.55 -12.92 13.97
C PRO A 161 8.16 -12.46 15.30
N SER A 162 9.38 -12.91 15.60
CA SER A 162 10.10 -12.55 16.84
C SER A 162 10.78 -11.18 16.77
N MET A 163 11.17 -10.76 15.57
CA MET A 163 11.86 -9.49 15.33
C MET A 163 11.40 -8.92 13.99
N PRO A 164 10.23 -8.26 13.96
CA PRO A 164 9.68 -7.73 12.72
C PRO A 164 10.61 -6.71 12.08
N ASP A 165 10.84 -6.87 10.77
CA ASP A 165 11.73 -6.00 10.00
C ASP A 165 10.96 -5.14 9.00
N TYR A 166 10.96 -3.82 9.27
CA TYR A 166 10.28 -2.82 8.46
C TYR A 166 11.14 -2.26 7.32
N SER A 167 12.38 -2.74 7.16
CA SER A 167 13.30 -2.26 6.14
C SER A 167 12.71 -2.43 4.74
N GLY A 168 12.62 -1.34 3.99
CA GLY A 168 12.07 -1.33 2.62
C GLY A 168 10.54 -1.45 2.53
N LEU A 169 9.82 -1.41 3.65
CA LEU A 169 8.34 -1.36 3.65
C LEU A 169 7.79 0.07 3.58
N ASP A 170 8.65 1.08 3.62
CA ASP A 170 8.31 2.50 3.47
C ASP A 170 7.56 2.81 2.17
N ILE A 171 7.81 2.03 1.11
CA ILE A 171 7.06 2.10 -0.14
C ILE A 171 5.54 1.84 0.04
N VAL A 172 5.16 1.02 1.04
CA VAL A 172 3.76 0.72 1.34
C VAL A 172 3.06 1.91 2.00
N ALA A 173 3.78 2.74 2.77
CA ALA A 173 3.18 3.90 3.45
C ALA A 173 2.71 4.98 2.47
N GLY A 174 3.32 5.08 1.29
CA GLY A 174 2.97 6.10 0.30
C GLY A 174 3.24 7.53 0.79
N THR A 175 4.12 7.70 1.79
CA THR A 175 4.44 8.99 2.39
C THR A 175 5.22 9.88 1.43
N ALA A 176 5.02 11.20 1.57
CA ALA A 176 5.75 12.20 0.80
C ALA A 176 7.24 12.24 1.14
N THR A 177 7.65 11.69 2.29
CA THR A 177 9.04 11.60 2.73
C THR A 177 9.45 10.16 2.96
N LEU A 178 10.71 9.86 2.66
CA LEU A 178 11.39 8.60 2.94
C LEU A 178 11.91 8.59 4.40
N PRO A 179 12.27 7.41 4.94
CA PRO A 179 12.79 7.29 6.31
C PRO A 179 14.07 8.09 6.57
N ASP A 180 14.85 8.38 5.53
CA ASP A 180 16.06 9.20 5.59
C ASP A 180 15.78 10.71 5.46
N GLY A 181 14.50 11.11 5.43
CA GLY A 181 14.07 12.50 5.32
C GLY A 181 14.05 13.05 3.89
N ARG A 182 14.44 12.28 2.87
CA ARG A 182 14.35 12.72 1.48
C ARG A 182 12.91 12.73 0.99
N ALA A 183 12.61 13.59 0.02
CA ALA A 183 11.33 13.57 -0.66
C ALA A 183 11.14 12.28 -1.45
N SER A 184 9.96 11.68 -1.35
CA SER A 184 9.55 10.55 -2.16
C SER A 184 9.26 11.02 -3.59
N THR A 185 9.97 10.44 -4.56
CA THR A 185 9.86 10.78 -5.97
C THR A 185 9.35 9.60 -6.78
N SER A 186 8.31 8.91 -6.29
CA SER A 186 7.77 7.67 -6.89
C SER A 186 7.45 7.81 -8.38
N LYS A 187 6.70 8.84 -8.79
CA LYS A 187 6.37 9.11 -10.21
C LYS A 187 7.61 9.32 -11.07
N PHE A 188 8.63 9.99 -10.54
CA PHE A 188 9.90 10.17 -11.26
C PHE A 188 10.67 8.85 -11.36
N ASN A 189 10.71 8.05 -10.29
CA ASN A 189 11.35 6.74 -10.30
C ASN A 189 10.66 5.78 -11.29
N GLU A 190 9.33 5.78 -11.36
CA GLU A 190 8.56 5.04 -12.37
C GLU A 190 8.96 5.45 -13.79
N TRP A 191 9.05 6.76 -14.04
CA TRP A 191 9.50 7.29 -15.33
C TRP A 191 10.95 6.88 -15.65
N VAL A 192 11.87 6.98 -14.69
CA VAL A 192 13.28 6.55 -14.86
C VAL A 192 13.33 5.04 -15.15
N SER A 193 12.62 4.22 -14.39
CA SER A 193 12.54 2.77 -14.58
C SER A 193 11.96 2.41 -15.94
N ALA A 194 10.92 3.12 -16.40
CA ALA A 194 10.36 2.94 -17.74
C ALA A 194 11.41 3.24 -18.84
N ARG A 195 12.18 4.32 -18.70
CA ARG A 195 13.28 4.67 -19.63
C ARG A 195 14.43 3.68 -19.61
N LEU A 196 14.80 3.16 -18.44
CA LEU A 196 15.83 2.12 -18.32
C LEU A 196 15.37 0.81 -18.97
N LYS A 197 14.10 0.44 -18.80
CA LYS A 197 13.51 -0.75 -19.44
C LYS A 197 13.48 -0.61 -20.96
N GLU A 198 13.13 0.57 -21.48
CA GLU A 198 13.18 0.89 -22.91
C GLU A 198 14.60 0.73 -23.47
N ARG A 199 15.61 1.33 -22.82
CA ARG A 199 17.02 1.19 -23.23
C ARG A 199 17.51 -0.26 -23.19
N ALA A 200 17.16 -1.00 -22.14
CA ALA A 200 17.51 -2.41 -22.03
C ALA A 200 16.88 -3.24 -23.17
N SER A 201 15.65 -2.92 -23.57
CA SER A 201 14.99 -3.54 -24.73
C SER A 201 15.73 -3.25 -26.03
N ILE A 202 16.14 -1.99 -26.26
CA ILE A 202 16.91 -1.58 -27.43
C ILE A 202 18.24 -2.35 -27.49
N TRP A 203 18.99 -2.42 -26.39
CA TRP A 203 20.24 -3.17 -26.34
C TRP A 203 20.07 -4.67 -26.59
N LYS A 204 18.97 -5.25 -26.10
CA LYS A 204 18.63 -6.64 -26.38
C LYS A 204 18.37 -6.85 -27.86
N GLN A 205 17.60 -5.97 -28.49
CA GLN A 205 17.32 -6.01 -29.92
C GLN A 205 18.59 -5.80 -30.75
N GLU A 206 19.46 -4.87 -30.38
CA GLU A 206 20.73 -4.63 -31.07
C GLU A 206 21.66 -5.85 -30.97
N ARG A 207 21.72 -6.50 -29.80
CA ARG A 207 22.47 -7.74 -29.60
C ARG A 207 21.95 -8.85 -30.50
N LEU A 208 20.63 -9.02 -30.57
CA LEU A 208 19.98 -10.02 -31.43
C LEU A 208 20.26 -9.72 -32.91
N PHE A 209 20.08 -8.47 -33.34
CA PHE A 209 20.36 -8.05 -34.72
C PHE A 209 21.82 -8.32 -35.11
N ARG A 210 22.77 -8.05 -34.22
CA ARG A 210 24.19 -8.35 -34.44
C ARG A 210 24.48 -9.85 -34.55
N GLN A 211 23.76 -10.68 -33.79
CA GLN A 211 23.85 -12.14 -33.88
C GLN A 211 23.24 -12.68 -35.18
N GLU A 212 22.09 -12.14 -35.60
CA GLU A 212 21.45 -12.50 -36.87
C GLU A 212 22.32 -12.13 -38.07
N ARG A 213 22.94 -10.94 -38.06
CA ARG A 213 23.85 -10.51 -39.14
C ARG A 213 25.08 -11.41 -39.26
N LYS A 214 25.66 -11.87 -38.15
CA LYS A 214 26.77 -12.84 -38.16
C LYS A 214 26.34 -14.21 -38.69
N THR A 215 25.14 -14.65 -38.35
CA THR A 215 24.62 -15.96 -38.76
C THR A 215 24.20 -15.98 -40.23
N ARG A 216 23.64 -14.88 -40.74
CA ARG A 216 23.22 -14.74 -42.15
C ARG A 216 24.36 -14.33 -43.09
N GLY A 217 25.35 -13.57 -42.61
CA GLY A 217 26.49 -13.11 -43.40
C GLY A 217 27.59 -14.15 -43.65
N GLY A 218 27.45 -15.38 -43.14
CA GLY A 218 28.47 -16.42 -43.24
C GLY A 218 28.38 -17.35 -44.47
N LYS A 219 27.47 -17.09 -45.42
CA LYS A 219 27.27 -17.95 -46.61
C LYS A 219 27.48 -17.23 -47.95
N GLY A 220 28.38 -16.24 -47.94
CA GLY A 220 28.93 -15.59 -49.13
C GLY A 220 30.45 -15.59 -49.01
N LYS A 221 31.03 -16.80 -48.93
CA LYS A 221 32.43 -17.03 -49.24
C LYS A 221 32.53 -17.00 -50.77
N ASP A 222 32.57 -15.81 -51.33
CA ASP A 222 33.14 -15.63 -52.66
C ASP A 222 34.66 -15.66 -52.46
N ASP A 223 35.25 -16.77 -52.86
CA ASP A 223 36.68 -16.89 -53.13
C ASP A 223 37.05 -15.84 -54.19
N ILE A 224 37.41 -14.64 -53.75
CA ILE A 224 38.22 -13.70 -54.55
C ILE A 224 39.65 -13.96 -54.11
N ASP A 225 40.30 -14.83 -54.88
CA ASP A 225 41.75 -14.81 -55.09
C ASP A 225 42.10 -13.42 -55.64
N ASP A 226 42.52 -12.51 -54.76
CA ASP A 226 43.25 -11.30 -55.16
C ASP A 226 44.71 -11.49 -54.78
N ASP A 227 45.40 -12.07 -55.75
CA ASP A 227 46.83 -12.22 -55.88
C ASP A 227 47.45 -10.83 -56.07
N SER A 228 47.64 -10.11 -54.97
CA SER A 228 48.36 -8.83 -54.96
C SER A 228 49.55 -8.93 -54.02
N GLU A 229 50.69 -9.28 -54.63
CA GLU A 229 52.04 -9.10 -54.13
C GLU A 229 52.28 -7.61 -53.80
N ASP A 230 52.40 -7.25 -52.52
CA ASP A 230 53.09 -6.02 -52.14
C ASP A 230 53.97 -6.28 -50.91
N ASP A 231 55.28 -6.20 -51.17
CA ASP A 231 56.40 -6.42 -50.27
C ASP A 231 56.49 -5.29 -49.24
N GLY A 232 55.93 -5.53 -48.05
CA GLY A 232 56.13 -4.70 -46.86
C GLY A 232 56.76 -5.48 -45.70
N PRO A 233 58.07 -5.30 -45.39
CA PRO A 233 58.75 -6.03 -44.33
C PRO A 233 58.42 -5.40 -42.97
N GLY A 234 57.72 -6.13 -42.09
CA GLY A 234 57.26 -5.54 -40.83
C GLY A 234 56.78 -6.52 -39.76
N ASP A 235 57.69 -7.37 -39.31
CA ASP A 235 57.73 -7.98 -37.97
C ASP A 235 56.54 -8.85 -37.51
N SER A 236 56.61 -10.09 -37.97
CA SER A 236 55.99 -11.25 -37.38
C SER A 236 56.56 -11.62 -36.00
N ARG A 237 55.78 -11.44 -34.92
CA ARG A 237 55.95 -12.25 -33.69
C ARG A 237 54.77 -13.19 -33.43
N LYS A 238 54.91 -14.35 -34.09
CA LYS A 238 54.75 -15.73 -33.58
C LYS A 238 53.96 -15.85 -32.26
N LYS A 239 52.77 -16.45 -32.36
CA LYS A 239 52.52 -17.90 -32.18
C LYS A 239 52.68 -18.39 -30.74
N ALA A 240 51.53 -18.86 -30.25
CA ALA A 240 51.35 -20.16 -29.60
C ALA A 240 52.13 -20.40 -28.31
N ASN A 241 51.39 -20.42 -27.20
CA ASN A 241 51.59 -21.51 -26.26
C ASN A 241 50.30 -22.22 -25.89
N LYS A 242 50.46 -23.52 -25.78
CA LYS A 242 49.53 -24.61 -25.98
C LYS A 242 49.38 -25.34 -24.66
N LYS A 243 48.15 -25.75 -24.35
CA LYS A 243 47.77 -26.92 -23.51
C LYS A 243 48.14 -26.93 -22.01
N LYS A 244 47.10 -27.34 -21.27
CA LYS A 244 47.08 -28.32 -20.15
C LYS A 244 47.59 -27.89 -18.77
N LYS A 245 46.63 -27.67 -17.87
CA LYS A 245 46.49 -28.33 -16.55
C LYS A 245 45.01 -28.23 -16.18
N LYS A 246 44.17 -29.27 -16.24
CA LYS A 246 44.13 -30.53 -15.48
C LYS A 246 44.19 -30.30 -13.97
N GLY A 247 43.04 -30.47 -13.32
CA GLY A 247 42.93 -30.98 -11.95
C GLY A 247 43.05 -29.97 -10.82
N GLY A 248 41.91 -29.58 -10.26
CA GLY A 248 41.80 -28.86 -8.98
C GLY A 248 40.55 -29.30 -8.24
N LYS A 249 40.44 -30.60 -7.97
CA LYS A 249 39.45 -31.19 -7.06
C LYS A 249 39.92 -30.89 -5.62
N GLY A 250 39.47 -29.78 -5.05
CA GLY A 250 39.59 -29.47 -3.63
C GLY A 250 38.42 -30.09 -2.87
N LYS A 251 38.73 -31.16 -2.13
CA LYS A 251 37.86 -31.88 -1.18
C LYS A 251 38.55 -31.75 0.18
N GLY A 252 37.78 -31.46 1.24
CA GLY A 252 38.25 -31.40 2.64
C GLY A 252 38.86 -30.04 2.99
N GLY A 253 38.67 -29.43 4.14
CA GLY A 253 37.90 -29.68 5.37
C GLY A 253 37.61 -28.28 5.97
N GLU A 254 37.05 -28.06 7.15
CA GLU A 254 37.07 -28.83 8.37
C GLU A 254 36.10 -28.12 9.33
N ASP A 255 35.54 -28.91 10.23
CA ASP A 255 34.62 -28.56 11.29
C ASP A 255 35.04 -27.34 12.12
N GLY A 256 34.08 -26.44 12.35
CA GLY A 256 34.18 -25.32 13.28
C GLY A 256 33.03 -25.35 14.28
N ALA A 257 32.90 -26.46 15.01
CA ALA A 257 32.11 -26.52 16.23
C ALA A 257 32.92 -25.92 17.39
N SER A 258 32.50 -24.80 17.99
CA SER A 258 32.79 -24.51 19.41
C SER A 258 32.02 -23.30 19.95
N GLY A 259 31.28 -23.55 21.05
CA GLY A 259 30.81 -22.57 22.04
C GLY A 259 29.34 -22.17 21.88
N SER A 260 28.35 -22.61 22.67
CA SER A 260 28.31 -23.09 24.06
C SER A 260 28.97 -22.14 25.07
N HIS A 261 28.24 -21.12 25.52
CA HIS A 261 28.29 -20.47 26.85
C HIS A 261 27.11 -19.46 26.88
N GLY A 262 26.26 -19.36 27.90
CA GLY A 262 26.19 -20.03 29.18
C GLY A 262 24.86 -19.68 29.83
N ALA A 263 24.40 -20.59 30.70
CA ALA A 263 23.27 -20.39 31.57
C ALA A 263 23.52 -19.22 32.53
N GLY A 264 22.52 -18.36 32.67
CA GLY A 264 22.47 -17.31 33.68
C GLY A 264 21.11 -17.33 34.34
N GLN A 265 20.88 -18.32 35.20
CA GLN A 265 19.93 -18.20 36.29
C GLN A 265 20.43 -17.08 37.21
N ASN A 266 19.57 -16.13 37.58
CA ASN A 266 19.56 -15.59 38.94
C ASN A 266 18.28 -14.79 39.21
N LYS A 267 17.54 -15.33 40.19
CA LYS A 267 16.71 -14.70 41.23
C LYS A 267 15.73 -13.60 40.84
#